data_AF-A0A661H641-F1
#
_entry.id   AF-A0A661H641-F1
#
_cell.length_a   1.000
_cell.length_b   1.000
_cell.length_c   1.000
_cell.angle_alpha   90.00
_cell.angle_beta   90.00
_cell.angle_gamma   90.00
#
_symmetry.space_group_name_H-M   'P 1'
#
loop_
_entity.id
_entity.type
_entity.pdbx_description
1 polymer ?
#
loop_
_entity_poly.entity_id
_entity_poly.type
_entity_poly.pdbx_seq_one_letter_code
_entity_poly.pdbx_strand_id
1 'polypeptide(L)'
;MKQQQPLTRKSVAITFDEPTMAKQSFQAECNINNIMAKYQKTGVVDHINNHQANYGDTTSDSFHDSMNIIADANSMFEELPSKVRKYFRNDPAQFLDYVQDPNNQDNLVDMGLATRSTRSPDTLVENEAQASSTPPLGGKAPPAGEADSDAESERKKEVKN
;
A
#
# COMPACT_ATOMS: atom_id res chain seq x y z
N MET A 1 10.35 85.42 -2.56
CA MET A 1 10.66 84.02 -2.90
C MET A 1 10.85 83.26 -1.59
N LYS A 2 9.90 82.40 -1.19
CA LYS A 2 9.99 81.65 0.08
C LYS A 2 10.87 80.40 -0.14
N GLN A 3 12.01 80.35 0.54
CA GLN A 3 12.90 79.19 0.54
C GLN A 3 12.22 78.04 1.27
N GLN A 4 12.13 76.87 0.63
CA GLN A 4 11.66 75.65 1.28
C GLN A 4 12.80 75.09 2.14
N GLN A 5 12.55 74.86 3.43
CA GLN A 5 13.51 74.25 4.33
C GLN A 5 13.63 72.75 4.04
N PRO A 6 14.83 72.15 4.09
CA PRO A 6 15.00 70.72 3.85
C PRO A 6 14.31 69.91 4.96
N LEU A 7 13.43 68.98 4.58
CA LEU A 7 12.77 68.08 5.51
C LEU A 7 13.80 67.10 6.10
N THR A 8 14.27 67.36 7.32
CA THR A 8 15.15 66.45 8.05
C THR A 8 14.33 65.31 8.64
N ARG A 9 14.33 64.16 7.96
CA ARG A 9 13.71 62.93 8.46
C ARG A 9 14.49 62.44 9.68
N LYS A 10 13.85 62.39 10.84
CA LYS A 10 14.38 61.72 12.03
C LYS A 10 14.47 60.21 11.74
N SER A 11 15.66 59.63 11.73
CA SER A 11 15.82 58.18 11.65
C SER A 11 15.39 57.59 12.98
N VAL A 12 14.27 56.85 12.98
CA VAL A 12 13.83 56.09 14.15
C VAL A 12 14.32 54.65 13.95
N ALA A 13 15.23 54.20 14.80
CA ALA A 13 15.66 52.81 14.88
C ALA A 13 14.98 52.18 16.09
N ILE A 14 14.48 50.95 15.91
CA ILE A 14 13.92 50.14 16.99
C ILE A 14 14.97 49.08 17.30
N THR A 15 15.46 49.05 18.53
CA THR A 15 16.35 48.01 19.03
C THR A 15 15.56 47.02 19.88
N PHE A 16 15.90 45.74 19.76
CA PHE A 16 15.31 44.67 20.56
C PHE A 16 16.42 44.11 21.44
N ASP A 17 16.46 44.53 22.71
CA ASP A 17 17.54 44.20 23.65
C ASP A 17 17.26 42.90 24.44
N GLU A 18 16.12 42.27 24.20
CA GLU A 18 15.73 41.02 24.84
C GLU A 18 16.49 39.81 24.24
N PRO A 19 16.77 38.77 25.05
CA PRO A 19 17.48 37.59 24.58
C PRO A 19 16.68 36.85 23.49
N THR A 20 17.32 36.62 22.34
CA THR A 20 16.69 35.95 21.19
C THR A 20 16.50 34.46 21.46
N MET A 21 15.31 33.92 21.15
CA MET A 21 15.03 32.47 21.23
C MET A 21 15.64 31.65 20.08
N ALA A 22 16.14 32.31 19.02
CA ALA A 22 16.73 31.65 17.86
C ALA A 22 18.17 31.22 18.13
N LYS A 23 18.56 30.05 17.60
CA LYS A 23 19.96 29.60 17.61
C LYS A 23 20.77 30.42 16.62
N GLN A 24 21.56 31.36 17.13
CA GLN A 24 22.34 32.29 16.31
C GLN A 24 23.41 31.62 15.42
N SER A 25 23.82 30.39 15.76
CA SER A 25 24.73 29.60 14.92
C SER A 25 24.21 29.37 13.49
N PHE A 26 22.90 29.40 13.25
CA PHE A 26 22.29 29.23 11.93
C PHE A 26 22.04 30.55 11.18
N GLN A 27 22.48 31.69 11.72
CA GLN A 27 22.27 33.01 11.10
C GLN A 27 22.80 33.06 9.65
N ALA A 28 23.98 32.47 9.40
CA ALA A 28 24.59 32.46 8.08
C ALA A 28 23.82 31.59 7.08
N GLU A 29 23.12 30.55 7.54
CA GLU A 29 22.32 29.66 6.71
C GLU A 29 21.00 30.32 6.29
N CYS A 30 20.36 31.04 7.22
CA CYS A 30 19.08 31.72 6.97
C CYS A 30 19.23 33.09 6.29
N ASN A 31 20.44 33.62 6.13
CA ASN A 31 20.66 34.90 5.48
C ASN A 31 20.40 34.82 3.98
N ILE A 32 19.45 35.62 3.48
CA ILE A 32 19.04 35.64 2.06
C ILE A 32 20.21 35.84 1.10
N ASN A 33 21.21 36.66 1.46
CA ASN A 33 22.36 36.91 0.60
C ASN A 33 23.20 35.64 0.41
N ASN A 34 23.32 34.83 1.47
CA ASN A 34 24.05 33.57 1.42
C ASN A 34 23.27 32.50 0.67
N ILE A 35 21.94 32.46 0.83
CA ILE A 35 21.06 31.55 0.09
C ILE A 35 21.14 31.85 -1.41
N MET A 36 21.05 33.12 -1.80
CA MET A 36 21.15 33.52 -3.20
C MET A 36 22.55 33.26 -3.77
N ALA A 37 23.61 33.50 -3.01
CA ALA A 37 24.98 33.19 -3.43
C ALA A 37 25.19 31.68 -3.63
N LYS A 38 24.63 30.84 -2.74
CA LYS A 38 24.63 29.38 -2.92
C LYS A 38 23.84 28.99 -4.17
N TYR A 39 22.62 29.48 -4.33
CA TYR A 39 21.77 29.17 -5.49
C TYR A 39 22.40 29.56 -6.83
N GLN A 40 23.04 30.72 -6.92
CA GLN A 40 23.78 31.13 -8.12
C GLN A 40 24.94 30.18 -8.45
N LYS A 41 25.57 29.58 -7.43
CA LYS A 41 26.72 28.69 -7.59
C LYS A 41 26.33 27.23 -7.86
N THR A 42 25.31 26.72 -7.18
CA THR A 42 24.93 25.29 -7.19
C THR A 42 23.65 25.01 -7.97
N GLY A 43 22.82 26.03 -8.26
CA GLY A 43 21.54 25.89 -8.97
C GLY A 43 20.45 25.13 -8.20
N VAL A 44 20.73 24.70 -6.97
CA VAL A 44 19.86 23.82 -6.18
C VAL A 44 19.69 24.43 -4.78
N VAL A 45 18.44 24.64 -4.38
CA VAL A 45 18.07 24.79 -2.97
C VAL A 45 18.06 23.38 -2.38
N ASP A 46 18.74 23.16 -1.26
CA ASP A 46 19.06 21.85 -0.65
C ASP A 46 17.86 20.88 -0.42
N HIS A 47 16.64 21.30 -0.77
CA HIS A 47 15.42 20.52 -0.66
C HIS A 47 14.59 20.50 -1.95
N ILE A 48 15.21 20.18 -3.09
CA ILE A 48 14.44 19.62 -4.20
C ILE A 48 14.13 18.18 -3.81
N ASN A 49 12.86 17.88 -3.62
CA ASN A 49 12.40 16.50 -3.49
C ASN A 49 12.61 15.81 -4.85
N ASN A 50 13.84 15.30 -5.08
CA ASN A 50 14.27 14.69 -6.35
C ASN A 50 13.42 13.48 -6.74
N HIS A 51 12.69 12.92 -5.79
CA HIS A 51 11.70 11.89 -6.00
C HIS A 51 10.34 12.56 -5.84
N GLN A 52 9.64 12.81 -6.94
CA GLN A 52 8.20 13.10 -6.83
C GLN A 52 7.57 11.92 -6.09
N ALA A 53 6.66 12.21 -5.15
CA ALA A 53 5.95 11.18 -4.43
C ALA A 53 5.07 10.41 -5.44
N ASN A 54 5.58 9.29 -5.92
CA ASN A 54 4.87 8.39 -6.79
C ASN A 54 4.05 7.46 -5.90
N TYR A 55 2.80 7.85 -5.67
CA TYR A 55 1.81 6.97 -5.05
C TYR A 55 1.32 6.05 -6.17
N GLY A 56 1.85 4.82 -6.21
CA GLY A 56 1.43 3.82 -7.19
C GLY A 56 -0.09 3.65 -7.22
N ASP A 57 -0.62 3.24 -8.36
CA ASP A 57 -2.07 3.06 -8.57
C ASP A 57 -2.58 1.75 -7.94
N THR A 58 -2.48 1.66 -6.61
CA THR A 58 -2.99 0.53 -5.84
C THR A 58 -4.13 1.00 -4.95
N THR A 59 -5.29 0.37 -5.08
CA THR A 59 -6.41 0.58 -4.14
C THR A 59 -6.05 0.04 -2.76
N SER A 60 -6.67 0.56 -1.70
CA SER A 60 -6.43 0.12 -0.31
C SER A 60 -6.59 -1.39 -0.14
N ASP A 61 -7.58 -1.96 -0.82
CA ASP A 61 -7.95 -3.36 -0.68
C ASP A 61 -6.89 -4.26 -1.34
N SER A 62 -6.41 -3.89 -2.54
CA SER A 62 -5.35 -4.63 -3.24
C SER A 62 -4.03 -4.65 -2.45
N PHE A 63 -3.73 -3.57 -1.72
CA PHE A 63 -2.54 -3.50 -0.86
C PHE A 63 -2.65 -4.46 0.33
N HIS A 64 -3.81 -4.46 1.01
CA HIS A 64 -4.04 -5.35 2.14
C HIS A 64 -3.98 -6.82 1.72
N ASP A 65 -4.65 -7.17 0.62
CA ASP A 65 -4.66 -8.53 0.09
C ASP A 65 -3.25 -8.97 -0.31
N SER A 66 -2.48 -8.10 -0.98
CA SER A 66 -1.09 -8.39 -1.34
C SER A 66 -0.21 -8.62 -0.12
N MET A 67 -0.39 -7.83 0.94
CA MET A 67 0.37 -7.99 2.19
C MET A 67 0.02 -9.29 2.91
N ASN A 68 -1.25 -9.69 2.89
CA ASN A 68 -1.68 -10.98 3.44
C ASN A 68 -1.05 -12.15 2.66
N ILE A 69 -1.07 -12.09 1.32
CA ILE A 69 -0.44 -13.11 0.46
C ILE A 69 1.06 -13.24 0.77
N ILE A 70 1.76 -12.12 0.96
CA ILE A 70 3.18 -12.13 1.31
C ILE A 70 3.41 -12.75 2.69
N ALA A 71 2.58 -12.40 3.68
CA ALA A 71 2.68 -12.94 5.03
C ALA A 71 2.41 -14.46 5.07
N ASP A 72 1.41 -14.92 4.32
CA ASP A 72 1.08 -16.34 4.19
C ASP A 72 2.21 -17.10 3.50
N ALA A 73 2.76 -16.56 2.39
CA ALA A 73 3.89 -17.17 1.69
C ALA A 73 5.14 -17.31 2.58
N ASN A 74 5.43 -16.30 3.41
CA ASN A 74 6.52 -16.37 4.38
C ASN A 74 6.27 -17.47 5.42
N SER A 75 5.06 -17.55 5.95
CA SER A 75 4.67 -18.56 6.93
C SER A 75 4.82 -19.97 6.36
N MET A 76 4.33 -20.19 5.14
CA MET A 76 4.49 -21.47 4.42
C MET A 76 5.96 -21.84 4.18
N PHE A 77 6.81 -20.86 3.88
CA PHE A 77 8.25 -21.09 3.71
C PHE A 77 8.92 -21.48 5.03
N GLU A 78 8.50 -20.90 6.15
CA GLU A 78 9.03 -21.22 7.48
C GLU A 78 8.68 -22.63 7.96
N GLU A 79 7.52 -23.16 7.54
CA GLU A 79 7.11 -24.55 7.77
C GLU A 79 8.04 -25.57 7.09
N LEU A 80 8.79 -25.15 6.06
CA LEU A 80 9.70 -26.05 5.35
C LEU A 80 10.86 -26.51 6.25
N PRO A 81 11.36 -27.74 6.04
CA PRO A 81 12.51 -28.26 6.78
C PRO A 81 13.75 -27.36 6.66
N SER A 82 14.51 -27.23 7.75
CA SER A 82 15.69 -26.35 7.83
C SER A 82 16.72 -26.60 6.71
N LYS A 83 16.87 -27.85 6.25
CA LYS A 83 17.76 -28.20 5.14
C LYS A 83 17.35 -27.52 3.83
N VAL A 84 16.05 -27.46 3.56
CA VAL A 84 15.49 -26.81 2.36
C VAL A 84 15.63 -25.29 2.50
N ARG A 85 15.25 -24.72 3.64
CA ARG A 85 15.41 -23.27 3.88
C ARG A 85 16.87 -22.80 3.72
N LYS A 86 17.84 -23.61 4.17
CA LYS A 86 19.27 -23.31 4.00
C LYS A 86 19.70 -23.29 2.54
N TYR A 87 19.11 -24.14 1.69
CA TYR A 87 19.41 -24.17 0.25
C TYR A 87 19.05 -22.84 -0.41
N PHE A 88 17.90 -22.27 -0.07
CA PHE A 88 17.44 -20.97 -0.54
C PHE A 88 17.94 -19.78 0.30
N ARG A 89 19.00 -19.97 1.11
CA ARG A 89 19.59 -18.93 1.97
C ARG A 89 18.58 -18.24 2.90
N ASN A 90 17.52 -18.95 3.29
CA ASN A 90 16.41 -18.44 4.08
C ASN A 90 15.71 -17.22 3.44
N ASP A 91 15.70 -17.16 2.11
CA ASP A 91 15.04 -16.14 1.32
C ASP A 91 13.82 -16.74 0.56
N PRO A 92 12.58 -16.36 0.92
CA PRO A 92 11.38 -16.87 0.28
C PRO A 92 11.22 -16.40 -1.17
N ALA A 93 11.82 -15.28 -1.58
CA ALA A 93 11.74 -14.81 -2.96
C ALA A 93 12.51 -15.74 -3.90
N GLN A 94 13.73 -16.15 -3.51
CA GLN A 94 14.53 -17.11 -4.27
C GLN A 94 13.84 -18.47 -4.39
N PHE A 95 13.11 -18.88 -3.34
CA PHE A 95 12.31 -20.09 -3.39
C PHE A 95 11.16 -19.99 -4.40
N LEU A 96 10.43 -18.87 -4.40
CA LEU A 96 9.32 -18.67 -5.32
C LEU A 96 9.79 -18.65 -6.78
N ASP A 97 10.87 -17.92 -7.08
CA ASP A 97 11.47 -17.89 -8.41
C ASP A 97 11.89 -19.30 -8.88
N TYR A 98 12.45 -20.09 -7.97
CA TYR A 98 12.88 -21.46 -8.27
C TYR A 98 11.71 -22.40 -8.57
N VAL A 99 10.59 -22.27 -7.84
CA VAL A 99 9.38 -23.09 -8.02
C VAL A 99 8.63 -22.73 -9.31
N GLN A 100 8.64 -21.45 -9.69
CA GLN A 100 7.96 -20.97 -10.91
C GLN A 100 8.69 -21.35 -12.21
N ASP A 101 9.99 -21.67 -12.14
CA ASP A 101 10.74 -22.11 -13.31
C ASP A 101 10.45 -23.59 -13.63
N PRO A 102 9.83 -23.90 -14.80
CA PRO A 102 9.47 -25.26 -15.17
C PRO A 102 10.68 -26.19 -15.32
N ASN A 103 11.89 -25.67 -15.53
CA ASN A 103 13.10 -26.49 -15.64
C ASN A 103 13.55 -27.09 -14.30
N ASN A 104 13.08 -26.52 -13.19
CA ASN A 104 13.48 -26.96 -11.84
C ASN A 104 12.55 -28.03 -11.25
N GLN A 105 11.49 -28.43 -11.97
CA GLN A 105 10.48 -29.38 -11.50
C GLN A 105 11.08 -30.72 -11.05
N ASP A 106 12.04 -31.27 -11.78
CA ASP A 106 12.68 -32.54 -11.40
C ASP A 106 13.45 -32.40 -10.06
N ASN A 107 14.15 -31.28 -9.87
CA ASN A 107 14.87 -31.01 -8.62
C ASN A 107 13.92 -30.75 -7.43
N LEU A 108 12.75 -30.17 -7.67
CA LEU A 108 11.70 -30.00 -6.64
C LEU A 108 11.15 -31.34 -6.17
N VAL A 109 11.03 -32.32 -7.08
CA VAL A 109 10.63 -33.69 -6.74
C VAL A 109 11.71 -34.37 -5.90
N ASP A 110 12.98 -34.23 -6.27
CA ASP A 110 14.12 -34.79 -5.51
C ASP A 110 14.26 -34.18 -4.10
N MET A 111 13.92 -32.90 -3.95
CA MET A 111 13.90 -32.22 -2.65
C MET A 111 12.65 -32.55 -1.82
N GLY A 112 11.70 -33.32 -2.36
CA GLY A 112 10.46 -33.70 -1.70
C GLY A 112 9.43 -32.57 -1.57
N LEU A 113 9.58 -31.51 -2.38
CA LEU A 113 8.72 -30.33 -2.38
C LEU A 113 7.54 -30.46 -3.35
N ALA A 114 7.72 -31.24 -4.41
CA ALA A 114 6.69 -31.52 -5.40
C ALA A 114 6.48 -33.03 -5.56
N THR A 115 5.23 -33.46 -5.70
CA THR A 115 4.93 -34.83 -6.10
C THR A 115 4.84 -34.88 -7.61
N ARG A 116 5.67 -35.72 -8.27
CA ARG A 116 5.54 -35.96 -9.71
C ARG A 116 4.16 -36.55 -9.99
N SER A 117 3.24 -35.75 -10.52
CA SER A 117 1.93 -36.23 -10.95
C SER A 117 2.13 -37.21 -12.11
N THR A 118 1.86 -38.49 -11.90
CA THR A 118 1.91 -39.53 -12.94
C THR A 118 0.67 -39.51 -13.84
N ARG A 119 -0.01 -38.36 -13.97
CA ARG A 119 -1.13 -38.23 -14.90
C ARG A 119 -0.55 -38.00 -16.30
N SER A 120 -0.45 -39.07 -17.08
CA SER A 120 -0.25 -38.99 -18.52
C SER A 120 -1.27 -37.98 -19.11
N PRO A 121 -0.88 -37.11 -20.05
CA PRO A 121 -1.75 -36.05 -20.58
C PRO A 121 -2.93 -36.53 -21.45
N ASP A 122 -3.24 -37.83 -21.49
CA ASP A 122 -4.25 -38.42 -22.39
C ASP A 122 -5.60 -38.76 -21.75
N THR A 123 -5.92 -38.28 -20.55
CA THR A 123 -7.28 -38.44 -19.99
C THR A 123 -7.88 -37.10 -19.58
N LEU A 124 -8.17 -36.28 -20.59
CA LEU A 124 -9.24 -35.28 -20.54
C LEU A 124 -10.41 -35.77 -21.40
N VAL A 125 -10.93 -36.96 -21.12
CA VAL A 125 -12.17 -37.43 -21.73
C VAL A 125 -13.04 -38.05 -20.64
N GLU A 126 -14.27 -37.53 -20.56
CA GLU A 126 -15.44 -38.03 -19.84
C GLU A 126 -15.30 -38.30 -18.33
N ASN A 127 -15.69 -37.32 -17.50
CA ASN A 127 -16.50 -37.66 -16.34
C ASN A 127 -17.58 -36.60 -16.05
N GLU A 128 -18.23 -36.12 -17.11
CA GLU A 128 -19.50 -35.38 -17.04
C GLU A 128 -20.68 -36.34 -17.34
N ALA A 129 -20.77 -37.49 -16.67
CA ALA A 129 -21.89 -38.40 -16.96
C ALA A 129 -22.21 -39.42 -15.84
N GLN A 130 -22.24 -39.03 -14.56
CA GLN A 130 -22.97 -39.81 -13.53
C GLN A 130 -23.11 -39.07 -12.18
N ALA A 131 -23.98 -38.05 -12.13
CA ALA A 131 -24.59 -37.62 -10.87
C ALA A 131 -25.99 -36.98 -11.05
N SER A 132 -26.69 -37.27 -12.14
CA SER A 132 -28.08 -36.87 -12.36
C SER A 132 -28.98 -38.10 -12.51
N SER A 133 -29.37 -38.69 -11.38
CA SER A 133 -30.63 -39.45 -11.24
C SER A 133 -31.13 -39.37 -9.80
N THR A 134 -32.05 -38.43 -9.59
CA THR A 134 -33.01 -38.14 -8.50
C THR A 134 -33.86 -39.38 -8.08
N PRO A 135 -34.74 -39.37 -7.03
CA PRO A 135 -35.49 -38.25 -6.41
C PRO A 135 -35.64 -38.27 -4.85
N PRO A 136 -36.30 -37.24 -4.26
CA PRO A 136 -36.22 -36.86 -2.84
C PRO A 136 -37.40 -37.36 -1.96
N LEU A 137 -37.18 -37.48 -0.65
CA LEU A 137 -38.19 -37.68 0.41
C LEU A 137 -37.54 -37.22 1.75
N GLY A 138 -38.08 -36.34 2.58
CA GLY A 138 -39.31 -35.56 2.56
C GLY A 138 -39.16 -34.41 3.57
N GLY A 139 -39.35 -33.19 3.10
CA GLY A 139 -39.59 -32.00 3.91
C GLY A 139 -41.05 -31.59 3.70
N LYS A 140 -41.81 -31.60 4.78
CA LYS A 140 -43.27 -31.40 4.85
C LYS A 140 -43.70 -30.08 4.18
N ALA A 141 -44.74 -30.15 3.34
CA ALA A 141 -45.36 -29.02 2.65
C ALA A 141 -46.25 -28.15 3.58
N PRO A 142 -46.54 -26.89 3.20
CA PRO A 142 -47.16 -25.85 4.04
C PRO A 142 -48.69 -25.81 3.90
N PRO A 143 -49.35 -24.94 4.69
CA PRO A 143 -50.33 -24.01 4.11
C PRO A 143 -50.13 -22.59 4.71
N ALA A 144 -50.60 -21.46 4.18
CA ALA A 144 -51.21 -21.02 2.94
C ALA A 144 -51.53 -19.51 3.16
N GLY A 145 -51.53 -18.70 2.09
CA GLY A 145 -52.07 -17.32 2.05
C GLY A 145 -51.15 -16.24 2.63
N GLU A 146 -51.00 -15.03 2.07
CA GLU A 146 -51.71 -14.31 1.00
C GLU A 146 -50.80 -13.16 0.52
N ALA A 147 -51.03 -12.74 -0.72
CA ALA A 147 -50.30 -11.72 -1.46
C ALA A 147 -50.79 -10.29 -1.14
N ASP A 148 -50.06 -9.32 -1.73
CA ASP A 148 -50.45 -7.92 -1.99
C ASP A 148 -50.44 -6.99 -0.76
N SER A 149 -50.12 -5.69 -0.80
CA SER A 149 -49.56 -4.74 -1.77
C SER A 149 -49.52 -3.38 -1.04
N ASP A 150 -48.54 -2.53 -1.35
CA ASP A 150 -48.60 -1.06 -1.31
C ASP A 150 -48.70 -0.22 0.00
N ALA A 151 -47.92 0.87 -0.06
CA ALA A 151 -48.22 2.24 0.40
C ALA A 151 -47.87 2.71 1.83
N GLU A 152 -46.95 3.68 1.84
CA GLU A 152 -47.05 5.00 2.49
C GLU A 152 -47.21 5.11 4.02
N SER A 153 -46.30 5.89 4.62
CA SER A 153 -46.60 6.98 5.58
C SER A 153 -45.81 6.94 6.89
N GLU A 154 -44.86 7.88 6.94
CA GLU A 154 -44.53 8.74 8.08
C GLU A 154 -44.42 8.10 9.49
N ARG A 155 -43.18 8.11 10.02
CA ARG A 155 -43.00 8.66 11.38
C ARG A 155 -41.67 9.38 11.53
N LYS A 156 -41.80 10.71 11.44
CA LYS A 156 -40.82 11.74 11.77
C LYS A 156 -40.31 11.63 13.20
N LYS A 157 -39.11 12.20 13.38
CA LYS A 157 -38.54 12.92 14.53
C LYS A 157 -37.40 12.19 15.24
N GLU A 158 -36.18 12.60 14.96
CA GLU A 158 -35.23 13.03 16.00
C GLU A 158 -34.11 13.86 15.33
N VAL A 159 -34.38 15.15 15.13
CA VAL A 159 -33.33 16.19 15.04
C VAL A 159 -33.58 17.11 16.21
N LYS A 160 -32.71 17.07 17.21
CA LYS A 160 -32.53 18.12 18.20
C LYS A 160 -31.10 18.03 18.71
N ASN A 161 -30.19 18.80 18.13
CA ASN A 161 -29.83 20.18 18.50
C ASN A 161 -28.76 20.20 19.60
#